data_AF-A0A3D0H918-F1
#
_entry.id   AF-A0A3D0H918-F1
#
_cell.length_a   1.000
_cell.length_b   1.000
_cell.length_c   1.000
_cell.angle_alpha   90.00
_cell.angle_beta   90.00
_cell.angle_gamma   90.00
#
_symmetry.space_group_name_H-M   'P 1'
#
loop_
_entity.id
_entity.type
_entity.pdbx_description
1 polymer ?
#
loop_
_entity_poly.entity_id
_entity_poly.type
_entity_poly.pdbx_seq_one_letter_code
_entity_poly.pdbx_strand_id
1 'polypeptide(L)' 'IISQMEEGTQKPRPKFQFEKGDEIRVVDGPFTNFTGIVDEVVPEKGKVRVLVSIFGRSTPVELDFVQVNRV' A
#
# COMPACT_ATOMS: atom_id res chain seq x y z
N ILE A 1 34.29 27.34 -4.29
CA ILE A 1 33.33 27.74 -3.22
C ILE A 1 32.06 28.19 -3.96
N ILE A 2 30.90 27.55 -3.97
CA ILE A 2 30.28 26.43 -3.24
C ILE A 2 29.23 25.83 -4.21
N SER A 3 29.15 24.51 -4.28
CA SER A 3 28.09 23.78 -5.00
C SER A 3 26.74 24.14 -4.41
N GLN A 4 25.87 24.70 -5.25
CA GLN A 4 24.50 25.03 -4.89
C GLN A 4 23.69 23.73 -4.81
N MET A 5 23.20 23.45 -3.61
CA MET A 5 22.32 22.34 -3.23
C MET A 5 21.23 22.07 -4.26
N GLU A 6 21.23 20.84 -4.77
CA GLU A 6 20.02 20.16 -5.23
C GLU A 6 19.15 19.86 -4.00
N GLU A 7 18.15 20.68 -3.72
CA GLU A 7 17.07 20.22 -2.86
C GLU A 7 15.78 20.97 -3.15
N GLY A 8 14.72 20.20 -3.34
CA GLY A 8 13.36 20.66 -3.08
C GLY A 8 12.55 21.11 -4.28
N THR A 9 12.10 20.16 -5.10
CA THR A 9 10.66 20.06 -5.44
C THR A 9 10.32 18.68 -5.99
N GLN A 10 10.63 17.61 -5.27
CA GLN A 10 9.85 16.38 -5.48
C GLN A 10 8.56 16.56 -4.69
N LYS A 11 7.61 17.32 -5.25
CA LYS A 11 6.20 17.24 -4.82
C LYS A 11 5.89 15.74 -4.82
N PRO A 12 5.56 15.10 -3.69
CA PRO A 12 5.25 13.69 -3.70
C PRO A 12 3.95 13.58 -4.49
N ARG A 13 4.08 13.27 -5.79
CA ARG A 13 2.97 12.75 -6.56
C ARG A 13 2.49 11.58 -5.70
N PRO A 14 1.25 11.55 -5.21
CA PRO A 14 0.75 10.36 -4.54
C PRO A 14 0.68 9.31 -5.66
N LYS A 15 1.80 8.64 -5.88
CA LYS A 15 1.89 7.44 -6.68
C LYS A 15 1.13 6.44 -5.83
N PHE A 16 -0.15 6.27 -6.09
CA PHE A 16 -0.94 5.11 -5.65
C PHE A 16 -0.41 3.82 -6.31
N GLN A 17 0.92 3.67 -6.36
CA GLN A 17 1.63 2.49 -6.83
C GLN A 17 2.01 1.76 -5.56
N PHE A 18 1.11 0.88 -5.12
CA PHE A 18 1.46 -0.12 -4.12
C PHE A 18 2.47 -1.06 -4.75
N GLU A 19 3.51 -1.43 -4.01
CA GLU A 19 4.50 -2.41 -4.45
C GLU A 19 4.38 -3.68 -3.60
N LYS A 20 4.79 -4.83 -4.16
CA LYS A 20 4.85 -6.07 -3.38
C LYS A 20 5.78 -5.86 -2.19
N GLY A 21 5.30 -6.18 -0.99
CA GLY A 21 6.02 -5.98 0.27
C GLY A 21 5.68 -4.69 1.00
N ASP A 22 4.91 -3.77 0.40
CA ASP A 22 4.45 -2.59 1.13
C ASP A 22 3.49 -2.98 2.26
N GLU A 23 3.65 -2.33 3.41
CA GLU A 23 2.69 -2.41 4.50
C GLU A 23 1.52 -1.48 4.21
N ILE A 24 0.31 -2.05 4.26
CA ILE A 24 -0.92 -1.32 4.07
C ILE A 24 -1.86 -1.58 5.24
N ARG A 25 -2.74 -0.62 5.47
CA ARG A 25 -3.86 -0.71 6.39
C ARG A 25 -5.15 -0.72 5.60
N VAL A 26 -6.00 -1.67 5.89
CA VAL A 26 -7.33 -1.73 5.32
C VAL A 26 -8.21 -0.70 6.02
N VAL A 27 -8.85 0.16 5.23
CA VAL A 27 -9.70 1.26 5.71
C VAL A 27 -11.19 1.05 5.41
N ASP A 28 -11.52 0.02 4.64
CA ASP A 28 -12.89 -0.31 4.27
C ASP A 28 -13.14 -1.83 4.23
N GLY A 29 -14.40 -2.23 4.38
CA GLY A 29 -14.83 -3.62 4.38
C GLY A 29 -14.68 -4.34 5.74
N PRO A 30 -14.91 -5.68 5.78
CA PRO A 30 -14.90 -6.46 7.03
C PRO A 30 -13.51 -6.58 7.67
N PHE A 31 -12.46 -6.19 6.93
CA PHE A 31 -11.07 -6.19 7.39
C PHE A 31 -10.58 -4.78 7.77
N THR A 32 -11.48 -3.80 7.90
CA THR A 32 -11.12 -2.45 8.35
C THR A 32 -10.33 -2.49 9.67
N ASN A 33 -9.31 -1.65 9.78
CA ASN A 33 -8.35 -1.57 10.89
C ASN A 33 -7.34 -2.72 11.00
N PHE A 34 -7.38 -3.70 10.11
CA PHE A 34 -6.29 -4.66 10.02
C PHE A 34 -5.15 -4.10 9.15
N THR A 35 -3.92 -4.44 9.55
CA THR A 35 -2.71 -4.23 8.76
C THR A 35 -2.33 -5.51 8.03
N GLY A 36 -1.76 -5.34 6.85
CA GLY A 36 -1.30 -6.43 6.01
C GLY A 36 -0.18 -5.99 5.10
N ILE A 37 0.40 -6.97 4.40
CA ILE A 37 1.47 -6.73 3.45
C ILE A 37 0.94 -7.02 2.05
N VAL A 38 1.25 -6.14 1.10
CA VAL A 38 0.90 -6.35 -0.31
C VAL A 38 1.66 -7.56 -0.85
N ASP A 39 0.94 -8.57 -1.31
CA ASP A 39 1.53 -9.77 -1.92
C ASP A 39 1.59 -9.66 -3.44
N GLU A 40 0.54 -9.15 -4.06
CA GLU A 40 0.45 -9.02 -5.51
C GLU A 40 -0.41 -7.82 -5.87
N VAL A 41 -0.03 -7.09 -6.91
CA VAL A 41 -0.74 -5.89 -7.36
C VAL A 41 -1.22 -6.14 -8.78
N VAL A 42 -2.53 -5.99 -9.00
CA VAL A 42 -3.18 -6.22 -10.30
C VAL A 42 -3.75 -4.89 -10.81
N PRO A 43 -2.90 -4.00 -11.34
CA PRO A 43 -3.31 -2.66 -11.76
C PRO A 43 -4.33 -2.71 -12.90
N GLU A 44 -4.26 -3.72 -13.77
CA GLU A 44 -5.20 -3.92 -14.88
C GLU A 44 -6.65 -4.12 -14.41
N LYS A 45 -6.84 -4.67 -13.22
CA LYS A 45 -8.17 -4.92 -12.62
C LYS A 45 -8.54 -3.92 -11.53
N GLY A 46 -7.62 -3.03 -11.14
CA GLY A 46 -7.85 -2.13 -10.01
C GLY A 46 -7.77 -2.80 -8.63
N LYS A 47 -7.15 -3.99 -8.55
CA LYS A 47 -7.16 -4.85 -7.36
C LYS A 47 -5.77 -5.10 -6.81
N VAL A 48 -5.71 -5.35 -5.51
CA VAL A 48 -4.49 -5.72 -4.78
C VAL A 48 -4.76 -6.93 -3.90
N ARG A 49 -3.86 -7.90 -3.95
CA ARG A 49 -3.81 -9.00 -2.99
C ARG A 49 -2.95 -8.60 -1.83
N VAL A 50 -3.51 -8.72 -0.64
CA VAL A 50 -2.87 -8.37 0.62
C VAL A 50 -2.92 -9.57 1.53
N LEU A 51 -1.80 -9.85 2.21
CA LEU A 51 -1.71 -10.79 3.29
C LEU A 51 -2.04 -10.07 4.59
N VAL A 52 -3.29 -10.18 5.03
CA VAL A 52 -3.73 -9.59 6.29
C VAL A 52 -3.38 -10.53 7.44
N SER A 53 -2.76 -9.98 8.48
CA SER A 53 -2.41 -10.75 9.69
C SER A 53 -3.58 -10.72 10.67
N ILE A 54 -4.32 -11.83 10.78
CA ILE A 54 -5.47 -11.97 11.68
C ILE A 54 -5.21 -13.15 12.61
N PHE A 55 -5.24 -12.93 13.93
CA PHE A 55 -4.99 -13.95 14.95
C PHE A 55 -3.67 -14.73 14.79
N GLY A 56 -2.60 -14.05 14.32
CA GLY A 56 -1.31 -14.69 14.06
C GLY A 56 -1.28 -15.59 12.82
N ARG A 57 -2.30 -15.50 11.95
CA ARG A 57 -2.38 -16.21 10.67
C ARG A 57 -2.41 -15.20 9.52
N SER A 58 -1.51 -15.38 8.56
CA SER A 58 -1.52 -14.60 7.32
C SER A 58 -2.61 -15.15 6.40
N THR A 59 -3.64 -14.35 6.17
CA THR A 59 -4.76 -14.72 5.27
C THR A 59 -4.69 -13.84 4.03
N PRO A 60 -4.56 -14.42 2.82
CA PRO A 60 -4.58 -13.65 1.59
C PRO A 60 -6.01 -13.18 1.30
N VAL A 61 -6.18 -11.88 1.12
CA VAL A 61 -7.45 -11.24 0.73
C VAL A 61 -7.23 -10.35 -0.48
N GLU A 62 -8.23 -10.28 -1.35
CA GLU A 62 -8.22 -9.40 -2.51
C GLU A 62 -9.08 -8.18 -2.19
N LEU A 63 -8.50 -6.99 -2.30
CA LEU A 63 -9.12 -5.71 -1.99
C LEU A 63 -8.93 -4.75 -3.17
N ASP A 64 -9.80 -3.76 -3.29
CA ASP A 64 -9.60 -2.68 -4.25
C ASP A 64 -8.60 -1.65 -3.70
N PHE A 65 -7.90 -0.94 -4.58
CA PHE A 65 -6.93 0.10 -4.19
C PHE A 65 -7.52 1.21 -3.30
N VAL A 66 -8.83 1.43 -3.39
CA VAL A 66 -9.54 2.44 -2.59
C VAL A 66 -9.82 1.97 -1.16
N GLN A 67 -9.78 0.67 -0.90
CA GLN A 67 -10.07 0.07 0.39
C GLN A 67 -8.83 -0.07 1.27
N VAL A 68 -7.66 0.27 0.74
CA VAL A 68 -6.37 0.17 1.43
C VAL A 68 -5.67 1.53 1.43
N ASN A 69 -5.03 1.85 2.55
CA ASN A 69 -4.12 2.98 2.68
C ASN A 69 -2.72 2.48 2.99
N ARG A 70 -1.71 3.10 2.38
CA ARG A 70 -0.32 2.87 2.76
C ARG A 70 -0.08 3.37 4.19
N VAL A 71 0.65 2.60 4.98
CA VAL A 71 1.11 2.99 6.33
C VAL A 71 2.39 3.81 6.23
#